data_AF-A0A959FP37-F1
#
_entry.id   AF-A0A959FP37-F1
#
_cell.length_a   1.000
_cell.length_b   1.000
_cell.length_c   1.000
_cell.angle_alpha   90.00
_cell.angle_beta   90.00
_cell.angle_gamma   90.00
#
_symmetry.space_group_name_H-M   'P 1'
#
loop_
_entity.id
_entity.type
_entity.pdbx_description
1 polymer ?
#
loop_
_entity_poly.entity_id
_entity_poly.type
_entity_poly.pdbx_seq_one_letter_code
_entity_poly.pdbx_strand_id
1 'polypeptide(L)' 'METLLGDPAKAKGKLGWVPKISFDELVAEMVREDLKSAERDELIKKHMDYHE' A
#
# COMPACT_ATOMS: atom_id res chain seq x y z
N MET A 1 -2.90 10.80 -26.62
CA MET A 1 -3.00 10.18 -25.27
C MET A 1 -1.86 9.20 -25.19
N GLU A 2 -0.88 9.45 -24.32
CA GLU A 2 0.24 8.53 -24.07
C GLU A 2 -0.07 7.78 -22.78
N THR A 3 -0.08 6.44 -22.85
CA THR A 3 -0.35 5.59 -21.68
C THR A 3 0.97 5.07 -21.11
N LEU A 4 1.14 5.13 -19.79
CA LEU A 4 2.29 4.54 -19.10
C LEU A 4 2.04 3.04 -18.84
N LEU A 5 2.33 2.22 -19.84
CA LEU A 5 2.27 0.76 -19.73
C LEU A 5 3.67 0.16 -19.96
N GLY A 6 4.26 -0.40 -18.91
CA GLY A 6 5.59 -1.02 -18.98
C GLY A 6 5.54 -2.46 -19.50
N ASP A 7 6.53 -2.86 -20.28
CA ASP A 7 6.77 -4.26 -20.68
C ASP A 7 7.94 -4.87 -19.88
N PRO A 8 7.68 -5.84 -18.99
CA PRO A 8 8.71 -6.49 -18.18
C PRO A 8 9.42 -7.68 -18.88
N ALA A 9 9.18 -7.94 -20.17
CA ALA A 9 9.69 -9.12 -20.88
C ALA A 9 11.22 -9.33 -20.71
N LYS A 10 12.01 -8.26 -20.75
CA LYS A 10 13.47 -8.31 -20.55
C LYS A 10 13.85 -8.78 -19.14
N ALA A 11 13.18 -8.29 -18.11
CA ALA A 11 13.44 -8.68 -16.72
C ALA A 11 13.01 -10.12 -16.47
N LYS A 12 11.85 -10.53 -17.00
CA LYS A 12 11.39 -11.91 -16.95
C LYS A 12 12.38 -12.88 -17.62
N GLY A 13 12.83 -12.54 -18.84
CA GLY A 13 13.73 -13.40 -19.61
C GLY A 13 15.13 -13.53 -19.02
N LYS A 14 15.71 -12.44 -18.49
CA LYS A 14 17.09 -12.44 -17.99
C LYS A 14 17.20 -12.80 -16.51
N LEU A 15 16.20 -12.45 -15.71
CA LEU A 15 16.26 -12.53 -14.26
C LEU A 15 15.23 -13.52 -13.68
N GLY A 16 14.35 -14.09 -14.52
CA GLY A 16 13.19 -14.84 -14.03
C GLY A 16 12.23 -13.96 -13.22
N TRP A 17 12.34 -12.63 -13.34
CA TRP A 17 11.57 -11.71 -12.49
C TRP A 17 10.09 -11.77 -12.84
N VAL A 18 9.27 -11.92 -11.81
CA VAL A 18 7.81 -11.84 -11.85
C VAL A 18 7.31 -11.12 -10.59
N PRO A 19 6.24 -10.32 -10.68
CA PRO A 19 5.65 -9.71 -9.50
C PRO A 19 5.13 -10.79 -8.57
N LYS A 20 5.45 -10.67 -7.28
CA LYS A 20 5.00 -11.60 -6.23
C LYS A 20 3.67 -11.20 -5.58
N ILE A 21 3.30 -9.93 -5.74
CA ILE A 21 2.11 -9.32 -5.17
C ILE A 21 1.27 -8.80 -6.34
N SER A 22 -0.01 -9.17 -6.35
CA SER A 22 -0.98 -8.64 -7.30
C SER A 22 -1.36 -7.20 -6.98
N PHE A 23 -2.00 -6.51 -7.93
CA PHE A 23 -2.48 -5.16 -7.70
C PHE A 23 -3.50 -5.09 -6.55
N ASP A 24 -4.44 -6.04 -6.49
CA ASP A 24 -5.47 -6.06 -5.45
C ASP A 24 -4.88 -6.32 -4.06
N GLU A 25 -3.88 -7.21 -3.95
CA GLU A 25 -3.16 -7.45 -2.70
C GLU A 25 -2.41 -6.21 -2.23
N LEU A 26 -1.74 -5.50 -3.14
CA LEU A 26 -1.07 -4.24 -2.84
C LEU A 26 -2.05 -3.19 -2.32
N VAL A 27 -3.20 -3.02 -2.99
CA VAL A 27 -4.24 -2.07 -2.56
C VAL A 27 -4.79 -2.46 -1.17
N ALA A 28 -5.05 -3.74 -0.94
CA ALA A 28 -5.54 -4.23 0.34
C ALA A 28 -4.52 -4.01 1.48
N GLU A 29 -3.23 -4.19 1.21
CA GLU A 29 -2.15 -3.90 2.17
C GLU A 29 -2.11 -2.41 2.52
N MET A 30 -2.16 -1.53 1.52
CA MET A 30 -2.15 -0.08 1.71
C MET A 30 -3.32 0.40 2.58
N VAL A 31 -4.55 0.00 2.24
CA VAL A 31 -5.75 0.42 2.98
C VAL A 31 -5.71 -0.04 4.43
N ARG A 32 -5.18 -1.24 4.69
CA ARG A 32 -5.07 -1.78 6.04
C ARG A 32 -4.12 -0.96 6.91
N GLU A 33 -2.96 -0.60 6.39
CA GLU A 33 -1.99 0.19 7.17
C GLU A 33 -2.44 1.64 7.35
N ASP A 34 -3.14 2.23 6.38
CA ASP A 34 -3.79 3.55 6.54
C ASP A 34 -4.86 3.52 7.64
N LEU A 35 -5.73 2.49 7.65
CA LEU A 35 -6.76 2.33 8.68
C LEU A 35 -6.14 2.22 10.08
N LYS A 36 -5.12 1.36 10.22
CA LYS A 36 -4.40 1.16 11.49
C LYS A 36 -3.72 2.44 11.98
N SER A 37 -3.24 3.28 11.05
CA SER A 37 -2.67 4.58 11.39
C SER A 37 -3.77 5.53 11.88
N ALA A 38 -4.91 5.59 11.19
CA ALA A 38 -6.05 6.40 11.60
C ALA A 38 -6.63 5.99 12.96
N GLU A 39 -6.75 4.69 13.24
CA GLU A 39 -7.20 4.15 14.53
C GLU A 39 -6.27 4.58 15.68
N ARG A 40 -4.96 4.60 15.45
CA ARG A 40 -3.97 5.07 16.43
C ARG A 40 -4.12 6.56 16.71
N ASP A 41 -4.28 7.36 15.66
CA ASP A 41 -4.48 8.81 15.80
C ASP A 41 -5.78 9.11 16.56
N GLU A 42 -6.85 8.36 16.29
CA GLU A 42 -8.11 8.48 17.01
C GLU A 42 -7.96 8.11 18.50
N LEU A 43 -7.22 7.04 18.80
CA LEU A 43 -6.95 6.63 20.18
C LEU A 43 -6.19 7.70 20.97
N ILE A 44 -5.20 8.33 20.35
CA ILE A 44 -4.42 9.42 20.96
C ILE A 44 -5.29 10.64 21.20
N LYS A 45 -6.09 11.07 20.21
CA LYS A 45 -7.03 12.19 20.36
C LYS A 45 -7.99 11.96 21.53
N LYS A 46 -8.61 10.78 21.58
CA LYS A 46 -9.49 10.41 22.70
C LYS A 46 -8.77 10.55 24.04
N HIS A 47 -7.55 10.02 24.19
CA HIS A 47 -6.82 10.10 25.46
C HIS A 47 -6.37 11.51 25.83
N MET A 48 -6.03 12.36 24.86
CA MET A 48 -5.62 13.74 25.11
C MET A 48 -6.81 14.64 25.48
N ASP A 49 -7.98 14.42 24.89
CA ASP A 49 -9.21 15.17 25.19
C ASP A 49 -9.78 14.87 26.60
N TYR A 50 -9.38 13.77 27.26
CA TYR A 50 -9.78 13.48 28.66
C TYR A 50 -8.98 14.26 29.71
N HIS A 51 -7.97 15.05 29.30
CA HIS A 51 -7.11 15.80 30.21
C HIS A 51 -7.36 17.33 30.22
N GLU A 52 -8.42 17.80 29.57
CA GLU A 52 -9.03 19.14 29.77
C GLU A 52 -10.34 19.03 30.57
#